data_AF-A0A5J5LST8-F1
#
_entry.id   AF-A0A5J5LST8-F1
#
_cell.length_a   1.000
_cell.length_b   1.000
_cell.length_c   1.000
_cell.angle_alpha   90.00
_cell.angle_beta   90.00
_cell.angle_gamma   90.00
#
_symmetry.space_group_name_H-M   'P 1'
#
loop_
_entity.id
_entity.type
_entity.pdbx_description
1 polymer ?
#
loop_
_entity_poly.entity_id
_entity_poly.type
_entity_poly.pdbx_seq_one_letter_code
_entity_poly.pdbx_strand_id
1 'polypeptide(L)'
;MMSENEINLVKIVTFAWLLFWAFLSVKNIIFKRYYSAYLVIIISFLFFGVPLLLDLVIGEPKYNFFPGMDNLRVAVRDETTFLVYCMYIAIVPVVLWYNGVPKDKENHGRLLVNNQTFLVDLAGFGNRYKLGKQFKLLIILIGYFLLFLPFIVWTFSPNPGIYSTYGVAGSAAFSEAEYKFHQFIHHSSLLSLGGLITIIILQKDKNLSLMNLYFWASVLIPTFITVWLNGKRNIIAFVIFALILTLLLKKAFSRVKILVFFLGLLLTFVIFSYSYQTSLVRSIATKQVYEISRFDYARDAVLKTSIYSELNPDKLKILDHRLQTVYHALILYTIPRSLWLDKPIPYDYQVYITAVSFKISPKDVIFGLTGTWLAESLSNFGWVGAFIGPMTIALICRFGDSTRNNFLIIFTSFLSIYLLLLSLGYTVPFLIIWLILLTREYYTKKYKKYKGHKI
;
A
#
# COMPACT_ATOMS: atom_id res chain seq x y z
N MET A 1 19.05 -17.91 -27.27
CA MET A 1 17.72 -18.38 -26.84
C MET A 1 17.95 -19.42 -25.80
N MET A 2 17.46 -19.17 -24.58
CA MET A 2 17.51 -20.20 -23.53
C MET A 2 16.45 -21.26 -23.84
N SER A 3 16.73 -22.51 -23.48
CA SER A 3 15.72 -23.55 -23.50
C SER A 3 14.64 -23.27 -22.44
N GLU A 4 13.42 -23.74 -22.68
CA GLU A 4 12.31 -23.61 -21.73
C GLU A 4 12.67 -24.17 -20.34
N ASN A 5 13.45 -25.25 -20.31
CA ASN A 5 13.94 -25.86 -19.07
C ASN A 5 14.88 -24.92 -18.28
N GLU A 6 15.75 -24.18 -18.96
CA GLU A 6 16.65 -23.23 -18.31
C GLU A 6 15.89 -22.02 -17.76
N ILE A 7 14.90 -21.51 -18.51
CA ILE A 7 14.03 -20.42 -18.04
C ILE A 7 13.27 -20.86 -16.79
N ASN A 8 12.70 -22.07 -16.81
CA ASN A 8 11.98 -22.62 -15.67
C ASN A 8 12.90 -22.83 -14.47
N LEU A 9 14.14 -23.28 -14.68
CA LEU A 9 15.13 -23.40 -13.62
C LEU A 9 15.43 -22.03 -12.97
N VAL A 10 15.61 -20.98 -13.76
CA VAL A 10 15.82 -19.61 -13.24
C VAL A 10 14.62 -19.14 -12.41
N LYS A 11 13.38 -19.40 -12.86
CA LYS A 11 12.17 -19.10 -12.09
C LYS A 11 12.18 -19.81 -10.74
N ILE A 12 12.48 -21.11 -10.71
CA ILE A 12 12.51 -21.93 -9.49
C ILE A 12 13.57 -21.42 -8.52
N VAL A 13 14.79 -21.19 -9.00
CA VAL A 13 15.91 -20.72 -8.17
C VAL A 13 15.61 -19.34 -7.59
N THR A 14 15.11 -18.42 -8.41
CA THR A 14 14.75 -17.06 -7.97
C THR A 14 13.60 -17.11 -6.98
N PHE A 15 12.56 -17.91 -7.23
CA PHE A 15 11.44 -18.09 -6.29
C PHE A 15 11.92 -18.64 -4.94
N ALA A 16 12.74 -19.69 -4.95
CA ALA A 16 13.29 -20.30 -3.73
C ALA A 16 14.14 -19.29 -2.93
N TRP A 17 14.96 -18.49 -3.63
CA TRP A 17 15.74 -17.41 -3.01
C TRP A 17 14.86 -16.37 -2.33
N LEU A 18 13.81 -15.88 -3.01
CA LEU A 18 12.89 -14.90 -2.42
C LEU A 18 12.08 -15.49 -1.26
N LEU A 19 11.64 -16.75 -1.38
CA LEU A 19 10.93 -17.47 -0.34
C LEU A 19 11.80 -17.64 0.92
N PHE A 20 13.09 -17.92 0.76
CA PHE A 20 14.04 -17.98 1.87
C PHE A 20 14.10 -16.66 2.65
N TRP A 21 14.24 -15.52 1.97
CA TRP A 21 14.24 -14.20 2.62
C TRP A 21 12.90 -13.86 3.28
N ALA A 22 11.78 -14.21 2.64
CA ALA A 22 10.45 -14.04 3.21
C ALA A 22 10.28 -14.88 4.48
N PHE A 23 10.72 -16.15 4.45
CA PHE A 23 10.68 -17.04 5.61
C PHE A 23 11.55 -16.52 6.77
N LEU A 24 12.78 -16.07 6.49
CA LEU A 24 13.64 -15.44 7.50
C LEU A 24 13.01 -14.20 8.12
N SER A 25 12.34 -13.37 7.30
CA SER A 25 11.63 -12.17 7.74
C SER A 25 10.44 -12.52 8.64
N VAL A 26 9.63 -13.51 8.26
CA VAL A 26 8.52 -14.04 9.08
C VAL A 26 9.04 -14.59 10.41
N LYS A 27 10.09 -15.42 10.38
CA LYS A 27 10.74 -15.98 11.58
C LYS A 27 11.21 -14.86 12.52
N ASN A 28 11.83 -13.82 12.00
CA ASN A 28 12.29 -12.70 12.83
C ASN A 28 11.14 -11.87 13.41
N ILE A 29 10.07 -11.62 12.65
CA ILE A 29 8.88 -10.92 13.16
C ILE A 29 8.20 -11.74 14.27
N ILE A 30 8.07 -13.06 14.12
CA ILE A 30 7.36 -13.92 15.08
C ILE A 30 8.20 -14.16 16.35
N PHE A 31 9.47 -14.51 16.18
CA PHE A 31 10.30 -15.05 17.27
C PHE A 31 11.36 -14.06 17.80
N LYS A 32 11.65 -12.98 17.08
CA LYS A 32 12.69 -12.02 17.47
C LYS A 32 12.11 -10.61 17.63
N ARG A 33 12.39 -9.74 16.66
CA ARG A 33 12.07 -8.31 16.70
C ARG A 33 11.44 -7.89 15.40
N TYR A 34 10.49 -6.97 15.53
CA TYR A 34 9.85 -6.34 14.40
C TYR A 34 10.71 -5.19 13.87
N TYR A 35 10.97 -5.21 12.57
CA TYR A 35 11.52 -4.10 11.80
C TYR A 35 10.66 -3.95 10.54
N SER A 36 10.39 -2.71 10.12
CA SER A 36 9.61 -2.40 8.92
C SER A 36 10.16 -3.12 7.69
N ALA A 37 11.48 -3.22 7.56
CA ALA A 37 12.15 -3.90 6.44
C ALA A 37 11.72 -5.36 6.26
N TYR A 38 11.52 -6.12 7.35
CA TYR A 38 11.07 -7.52 7.25
C TYR A 38 9.67 -7.64 6.66
N LEU A 39 8.77 -6.71 7.02
CA LEU A 39 7.43 -6.70 6.44
C LEU A 39 7.48 -6.35 4.95
N VAL A 40 8.31 -5.37 4.56
CA VAL A 40 8.52 -5.01 3.15
C VAL A 40 9.07 -6.18 2.34
N ILE A 41 10.00 -6.97 2.88
CA ILE A 41 10.53 -8.18 2.20
C ILE A 41 9.42 -9.21 1.96
N ILE A 42 8.55 -9.45 2.94
CA ILE A 42 7.41 -10.38 2.79
C ILE A 42 6.46 -9.89 1.70
N ILE A 43 6.10 -8.61 1.71
CA ILE A 43 5.22 -8.04 0.69
C ILE A 43 5.90 -8.05 -0.70
N SER A 44 7.21 -7.78 -0.77
CA SER A 44 7.96 -7.87 -2.03
C SER A 44 7.92 -9.30 -2.60
N PHE A 45 8.11 -10.32 -1.76
CA PHE A 45 7.94 -11.72 -2.18
C PHE A 45 6.54 -12.00 -2.73
N LEU A 46 5.48 -11.50 -2.10
CA LEU A 46 4.10 -11.72 -2.56
C LEU A 46 3.81 -11.07 -3.92
N PHE A 47 4.33 -9.87 -4.18
CA PHE A 47 3.99 -9.08 -5.38
C PHE A 47 4.94 -9.29 -6.56
N PHE A 48 6.16 -9.77 -6.30
CA PHE A 48 7.20 -10.01 -7.32
C PHE A 48 7.66 -11.48 -7.37
N GLY A 49 7.72 -12.19 -6.24
CA GLY A 49 8.15 -13.58 -6.19
C GLY A 49 7.06 -14.59 -6.56
N VAL A 50 5.86 -14.48 -5.97
CA VAL A 50 4.74 -15.40 -6.25
C VAL A 50 4.38 -15.47 -7.75
N PRO A 51 4.40 -14.36 -8.53
CA PRO A 51 4.22 -14.44 -9.98
C PRO A 51 5.12 -15.44 -10.70
N LEU A 52 6.37 -15.64 -10.25
CA LEU A 52 7.28 -16.64 -10.83
C LEU A 52 6.78 -18.08 -10.63
N LEU A 53 6.21 -18.39 -9.47
CA LEU A 53 5.60 -19.70 -9.23
C LEU A 53 4.34 -19.88 -10.07
N LEU A 54 3.54 -18.81 -10.22
CA LEU A 54 2.35 -18.85 -11.05
C LEU A 54 2.69 -19.06 -12.53
N ASP A 55 3.82 -18.52 -13.01
CA ASP A 55 4.33 -18.80 -14.36
C ASP A 55 4.61 -20.28 -14.59
N LEU A 56 5.03 -21.02 -13.56
CA LEU A 56 5.33 -22.45 -13.65
C LEU A 56 4.08 -23.33 -13.52
N VAL A 57 3.15 -22.95 -12.64
CA VAL A 57 1.98 -23.79 -12.31
C VAL A 57 0.79 -23.53 -13.25
N ILE A 58 0.56 -22.27 -13.60
CA ILE A 58 -0.58 -21.85 -14.44
C ILE A 58 -0.13 -21.52 -15.86
N GLY A 59 1.07 -20.96 -15.99
CA GLY A 59 1.62 -20.45 -17.24
C GLY A 59 1.71 -18.92 -17.26
N GLU A 60 2.48 -18.41 -18.22
CA GLU A 60 2.69 -16.97 -18.39
C GLU A 60 1.42 -16.28 -18.92
N PRO A 61 1.05 -15.12 -18.36
CA PRO A 61 -0.09 -14.34 -18.86
C PRO A 61 0.19 -13.85 -20.28
N LYS A 62 -0.77 -14.03 -21.19
CA LYS A 62 -0.62 -13.55 -22.58
C LYS A 62 -1.03 -12.09 -22.70
N TYR A 63 -1.87 -11.59 -21.78
CA TYR A 63 -2.46 -10.24 -21.77
C TYR A 63 -3.20 -9.89 -23.06
N ASN A 64 -3.70 -10.89 -23.78
CA ASN A 64 -4.45 -10.67 -25.02
C ASN A 64 -5.81 -10.02 -24.76
N PHE A 65 -6.31 -10.10 -23.52
CA PHE A 65 -7.55 -9.48 -23.11
C PHE A 65 -7.53 -7.94 -23.14
N PHE A 66 -6.35 -7.31 -23.08
CA PHE A 66 -6.23 -5.85 -23.07
C PHE A 66 -5.79 -5.35 -24.45
N PRO A 67 -6.72 -4.87 -25.31
CA PRO A 67 -6.37 -4.43 -26.65
C PRO A 67 -5.45 -3.21 -26.58
N GLY A 68 -4.41 -3.17 -27.43
CA GLY A 68 -3.47 -2.04 -27.48
C GLY A 68 -2.28 -2.10 -26.52
N MET A 69 -2.24 -3.05 -25.56
CA MET A 69 -1.09 -3.23 -24.65
C MET A 69 0.11 -3.96 -25.29
N ASP A 70 0.43 -3.67 -26.56
CA ASP A 70 1.49 -4.36 -27.30
C ASP A 70 2.84 -4.24 -26.61
N ASN A 71 3.18 -3.04 -26.15
CA ASN A 71 4.49 -2.75 -25.58
C ASN A 71 4.71 -3.49 -24.26
N LEU A 72 3.67 -3.59 -23.43
CA LEU A 72 3.70 -4.40 -22.20
C LEU A 72 3.82 -5.89 -22.54
N ARG A 73 3.11 -6.37 -23.57
CA ARG A 73 3.19 -7.77 -24.01
C ARG A 73 4.59 -8.15 -24.51
N VAL A 74 5.23 -7.26 -25.26
CA VAL A 74 6.62 -7.45 -25.73
C VAL A 74 7.57 -7.49 -24.54
N ALA A 75 7.46 -6.54 -23.62
CA ALA A 75 8.34 -6.48 -22.45
C ALA A 75 8.21 -7.70 -21.52
N VAL A 76 7.00 -8.23 -21.33
CA VAL A 76 6.78 -9.40 -20.45
C VAL A 76 7.36 -10.69 -21.03
N ARG A 77 7.39 -10.81 -22.37
CA ARG A 77 7.84 -12.00 -23.10
C ARG A 77 9.32 -11.98 -23.49
N ASP A 78 9.99 -10.84 -23.32
CA ASP A 78 11.40 -10.69 -23.68
C ASP A 78 12.30 -11.46 -22.68
N GLU A 79 13.05 -12.46 -23.18
CA GLU A 79 13.92 -13.33 -22.37
C GLU A 79 14.98 -12.53 -21.60
N THR A 80 15.59 -11.54 -22.25
CA THR A 80 16.63 -10.70 -21.64
C THR A 80 16.07 -9.89 -20.48
N THR A 81 14.90 -9.28 -20.68
CA THR A 81 14.16 -8.56 -19.66
C THR A 81 13.78 -9.47 -18.49
N PHE A 82 13.38 -10.71 -18.78
CA PHE A 82 13.07 -11.69 -17.75
C PHE A 82 14.28 -12.04 -16.87
N LEU A 83 15.46 -12.25 -17.47
CA LEU A 83 16.69 -12.52 -16.71
C LEU A 83 17.09 -11.33 -15.84
N VAL A 84 17.07 -10.13 -16.40
CA VAL A 84 17.37 -8.90 -15.66
C VAL A 84 16.36 -8.67 -14.54
N TYR A 85 15.09 -8.97 -14.78
CA TYR A 85 14.04 -8.94 -13.77
C TYR A 85 14.37 -9.88 -12.59
N CYS A 86 14.74 -11.13 -12.86
CA CYS A 86 15.09 -12.10 -11.82
C CYS A 86 16.30 -11.64 -10.98
N MET A 87 17.35 -11.13 -11.64
CA MET A 87 18.51 -10.56 -10.96
C MET A 87 18.11 -9.36 -10.09
N TYR A 88 17.31 -8.45 -10.63
CA TYR A 88 16.90 -7.24 -9.91
C TYR A 88 16.10 -7.59 -8.66
N ILE A 89 15.03 -8.37 -8.78
CA ILE A 89 14.20 -8.73 -7.61
C ILE A 89 14.96 -9.58 -6.59
N ALA A 90 15.96 -10.38 -7.00
CA ALA A 90 16.79 -11.15 -6.09
C ALA A 90 17.70 -10.25 -5.22
N ILE A 91 18.11 -9.08 -5.72
CA ILE A 91 18.92 -8.10 -4.99
C ILE A 91 18.07 -7.30 -3.99
N VAL A 92 16.81 -7.01 -4.30
CA VAL A 92 15.91 -6.21 -3.45
C VAL A 92 15.88 -6.66 -1.98
N PRO A 93 15.59 -7.94 -1.63
CA PRO A 93 15.55 -8.36 -0.24
C PRO A 93 16.91 -8.28 0.45
N VAL A 94 18.02 -8.45 -0.29
CA VAL A 94 19.38 -8.31 0.25
C VAL A 94 19.62 -6.86 0.67
N VAL A 95 19.32 -5.89 -0.22
CA VAL A 95 19.48 -4.46 0.09
C VAL A 95 18.62 -4.08 1.29
N LEU A 96 17.35 -4.50 1.32
CA LEU A 96 16.43 -4.24 2.43
C LEU A 96 16.92 -4.87 3.75
N TRP A 97 17.43 -6.09 3.71
CA TRP A 97 17.88 -6.80 4.90
C TRP A 97 19.09 -6.12 5.56
N TYR A 98 20.10 -5.76 4.78
CA TYR A 98 21.34 -5.21 5.31
C TYR A 98 21.25 -3.72 5.59
N ASN A 99 20.49 -2.96 4.80
CA ASN A 99 20.43 -1.51 4.91
C ASN A 99 19.16 -1.00 5.61
N GLY A 100 18.11 -1.83 5.67
CA GLY A 100 16.81 -1.46 6.23
C GLY A 100 16.69 -1.64 7.74
N VAL A 101 17.64 -2.36 8.37
CA VAL A 101 17.65 -2.58 9.82
C VAL A 101 18.61 -1.59 10.49
N PRO A 102 18.23 -0.94 11.61
CA PRO A 102 19.12 -0.08 12.39
C PRO A 102 20.40 -0.79 12.84
N LYS A 103 21.54 -0.06 12.81
CA LYS A 103 22.86 -0.59 13.22
C LYS A 103 22.95 -0.81 14.74
N ASP A 104 22.37 0.09 15.54
CA ASP A 104 22.30 -0.05 16.99
C ASP A 104 21.12 -0.98 17.34
N LYS A 105 21.38 -2.28 17.27
CA LYS A 105 20.35 -3.28 17.55
C LYS A 105 19.94 -3.23 19.01
N GLU A 106 20.81 -2.94 19.97
CA GLU A 106 20.49 -3.12 21.40
C GLU A 106 19.50 -2.08 21.95
N ASN A 107 19.47 -0.87 21.38
CA ASN A 107 18.70 0.25 21.91
C ASN A 107 17.45 0.64 21.10
N HIS A 108 17.25 0.09 19.89
CA HIS A 108 16.24 0.56 18.93
C HIS A 108 15.50 -0.59 18.21
N GLY A 109 14.24 -0.36 17.87
CA GLY A 109 13.34 -1.42 17.37
C GLY A 109 12.62 -2.22 18.47
N ARG A 110 12.31 -1.60 19.62
CA ARG A 110 11.51 -2.20 20.69
C ARG A 110 10.00 -2.13 20.40
N LEU A 111 9.55 -2.67 19.27
CA LEU A 111 8.32 -3.46 19.33
C LEU A 111 8.69 -4.84 19.91
N LEU A 112 9.31 -4.83 21.10
CA LEU A 112 9.10 -5.91 22.04
C LEU A 112 7.60 -5.92 22.24
N VAL A 113 7.00 -7.08 22.07
CA VAL A 113 5.56 -7.34 22.18
C VAL A 113 5.12 -7.17 23.64
N ASN A 114 5.37 -6.01 24.24
CA ASN A 114 5.08 -5.64 25.62
C ASN A 114 4.50 -4.22 25.70
N ASN A 115 3.22 -4.16 25.29
CA ASN A 115 2.06 -3.39 25.75
C ASN A 115 2.10 -1.91 26.17
N GLN A 116 3.20 -1.31 26.60
CA GLN A 116 3.08 -0.01 27.26
C GLN A 116 3.28 1.18 26.32
N THR A 117 4.17 1.15 25.34
CA THR A 117 4.57 2.38 24.64
C THR A 117 3.58 2.90 23.58
N PHE A 118 2.83 2.05 22.87
CA PHE A 118 1.88 2.55 21.83
C PHE A 118 0.67 3.27 22.45
N LEU A 119 0.08 2.70 23.50
CA LEU A 119 -0.98 3.35 24.26
C LEU A 119 -0.44 4.52 25.09
N VAL A 120 0.79 4.46 25.61
CA VAL A 120 1.39 5.57 26.38
C VAL A 120 1.80 6.74 25.49
N ASP A 121 1.99 6.62 24.18
CA ASP A 121 2.24 7.78 23.31
C ASP A 121 0.95 8.43 22.79
N LEU A 122 -0.08 7.63 22.47
CA LEU A 122 -1.39 8.14 22.05
C LEU A 122 -2.24 8.62 23.24
N ALA A 123 -2.28 7.86 24.34
CA ALA A 123 -2.85 8.29 25.61
C ALA A 123 -1.89 9.22 26.38
N GLY A 124 -0.58 9.21 26.09
CA GLY A 124 0.36 10.23 26.54
C GLY A 124 0.11 11.59 25.94
N PHE A 125 -0.54 11.67 24.79
CA PHE A 125 -1.09 12.93 24.27
C PHE A 125 -2.18 13.47 25.22
N GLY A 126 -3.01 12.61 25.83
CA GLY A 126 -3.95 13.03 26.88
C GLY A 126 -3.28 13.28 28.25
N ASN A 127 -2.36 12.41 28.66
CA ASN A 127 -1.70 12.49 29.96
C ASN A 127 -0.66 13.61 30.06
N ARG A 128 0.04 13.99 28.97
CA ARG A 128 1.00 15.11 28.97
C ARG A 128 0.33 16.47 29.10
N TYR A 129 -0.96 16.57 28.76
CA TYR A 129 -1.71 17.83 28.83
C TYR A 129 -2.78 17.87 29.94
N LYS A 130 -2.85 16.87 30.84
CA LYS A 130 -3.94 16.74 31.84
C LYS A 130 -5.35 16.83 31.20
N LEU A 131 -5.51 16.45 29.93
CA LEU A 131 -6.81 16.46 29.27
C LEU A 131 -7.58 15.19 29.68
N GLY A 132 -8.45 15.35 30.69
CA GLY A 132 -9.12 14.26 31.41
C GLY A 132 -10.17 13.45 30.63
N LYS A 133 -11.08 12.81 31.38
CA LYS A 133 -12.17 11.93 30.88
C LYS A 133 -13.02 12.57 29.76
N GLN A 134 -13.16 13.90 29.78
CA GLN A 134 -13.92 14.68 28.79
C GLN A 134 -13.24 14.71 27.41
N PHE A 135 -11.91 14.80 27.34
CA PHE A 135 -11.18 14.77 26.07
C PHE A 135 -11.23 13.39 25.42
N LYS A 136 -11.15 12.32 26.23
CA LYS A 136 -11.36 10.96 25.75
C LYS A 136 -12.77 10.78 25.17
N LEU A 137 -13.80 11.33 25.82
CA LEU A 137 -15.17 11.31 25.30
C LEU A 137 -15.28 12.09 23.98
N LEU A 138 -14.68 13.27 23.89
CA LEU A 138 -14.64 14.07 22.67
C LEU A 138 -14.00 13.31 21.51
N ILE A 139 -12.87 12.64 21.72
CA ILE A 139 -12.21 11.84 20.68
C ILE A 139 -13.10 10.66 20.26
N ILE A 140 -13.80 10.02 21.20
CA ILE A 140 -14.75 8.94 20.87
C ILE A 140 -15.91 9.49 20.02
N LEU A 141 -16.46 10.66 20.36
CA LEU A 141 -17.50 11.32 19.58
C LEU A 141 -17.02 11.69 18.19
N ILE A 142 -15.81 12.24 18.05
CA ILE A 142 -15.17 12.49 16.75
C ILE A 142 -15.00 11.17 15.99
N GLY A 143 -14.59 10.09 16.67
CA GLY A 143 -14.46 8.77 16.07
C GLY A 143 -15.77 8.26 15.48
N TYR A 144 -16.88 8.40 16.22
CA TYR A 144 -18.21 8.06 15.71
C TYR A 144 -18.66 8.97 14.58
N PHE A 145 -18.44 10.29 14.69
CA PHE A 145 -18.73 11.23 13.61
C PHE A 145 -18.01 10.84 12.31
N LEU A 146 -16.70 10.54 12.39
CA LEU A 146 -15.92 10.07 11.24
C LEU A 146 -16.43 8.74 10.70
N LEU A 147 -16.77 7.79 11.59
CA LEU A 147 -17.29 6.48 11.20
C LEU A 147 -18.61 6.58 10.41
N PHE A 148 -19.50 7.49 10.82
CA PHE A 148 -20.78 7.76 10.15
C PHE A 148 -20.70 8.80 9.02
N LEU A 149 -19.53 9.43 8.81
CA LEU A 149 -19.35 10.48 7.82
C LEU A 149 -19.81 10.08 6.40
N PRO A 150 -19.53 8.87 5.88
CA PRO A 150 -20.00 8.47 4.54
C PRO A 150 -21.52 8.44 4.42
N PHE A 151 -22.20 8.01 5.49
CA PHE A 151 -23.66 8.00 5.55
C PHE A 151 -24.23 9.42 5.56
N ILE A 152 -23.63 10.32 6.37
CA ILE A 152 -24.00 11.74 6.40
C ILE A 152 -23.80 12.36 5.02
N VAL A 153 -22.68 12.08 4.35
CA VAL A 153 -22.43 12.60 2.99
C VAL A 153 -23.46 12.03 2.01
N TRP A 154 -23.78 10.74 2.07
CA TRP A 154 -24.79 10.14 1.19
C TRP A 154 -26.16 10.80 1.27
N THR A 155 -26.60 11.29 2.45
CA THR A 155 -27.88 12.01 2.56
C THR A 155 -27.94 13.33 1.79
N PHE A 156 -26.79 13.90 1.42
CA PHE A 156 -26.70 15.09 0.57
C PHE A 156 -26.44 14.77 -0.91
N SER A 157 -26.51 13.49 -1.30
CA SER A 157 -26.33 13.08 -2.69
C SER A 157 -27.42 13.68 -3.58
N PRO A 158 -27.07 14.23 -4.77
CA PRO A 158 -28.05 14.72 -5.74
C PRO A 158 -29.09 13.67 -6.13
N ASN A 159 -28.69 12.39 -6.13
CA ASN A 159 -29.57 11.26 -6.38
C ASN A 159 -29.19 10.09 -5.44
N PRO A 160 -29.81 9.98 -4.26
CA PRO A 160 -29.50 8.93 -3.29
C PRO A 160 -29.86 7.53 -3.78
N GLY A 161 -30.87 7.42 -4.65
CA GLY A 161 -31.40 6.15 -5.17
C GLY A 161 -30.38 5.37 -5.99
N ILE A 162 -29.38 6.04 -6.56
CA ILE A 162 -28.29 5.41 -7.32
C ILE A 162 -27.52 4.42 -6.44
N TYR A 163 -27.30 4.74 -5.17
CA TYR A 163 -26.56 3.92 -4.23
C TYR A 163 -27.34 2.70 -3.70
N SER A 164 -28.57 2.48 -4.16
CA SER A 164 -29.32 1.25 -3.88
C SER A 164 -28.68 0.01 -4.51
N THR A 165 -27.85 0.20 -5.54
CA THR A 165 -27.09 -0.87 -6.18
C THR A 165 -25.62 -0.78 -5.78
N TYR A 166 -25.02 -1.92 -5.43
CA TYR A 166 -23.61 -1.95 -5.04
C TYR A 166 -22.71 -1.78 -6.26
N GLY A 167 -21.65 -0.98 -6.14
CA GLY A 167 -20.63 -0.86 -7.17
C GLY A 167 -21.02 0.00 -8.37
N VAL A 168 -21.97 0.93 -8.20
CA VAL A 168 -22.44 1.80 -9.30
C VAL A 168 -21.32 2.55 -10.01
N ALA A 169 -20.28 2.95 -9.27
CA ALA A 169 -19.12 3.62 -9.83
C ALA A 169 -18.32 2.76 -10.83
N GLY A 170 -18.55 1.44 -10.86
CA GLY A 170 -17.99 0.52 -11.84
C GLY A 170 -18.96 0.12 -12.95
N SER A 171 -20.28 0.37 -12.82
CA SER A 171 -21.31 -0.19 -13.71
C SER A 171 -22.23 0.84 -14.39
N ALA A 172 -22.34 2.08 -13.90
CA ALA A 172 -23.19 3.11 -14.49
C ALA A 172 -22.43 4.37 -14.92
N ALA A 173 -22.93 5.03 -15.97
CA ALA A 173 -22.49 6.35 -16.37
C ALA A 173 -23.03 7.40 -15.38
N PHE A 174 -22.20 7.83 -14.44
CA PHE A 174 -22.51 9.01 -13.63
C PHE A 174 -22.60 10.25 -14.50
N SER A 175 -23.54 11.15 -14.21
CA SER A 175 -23.41 12.55 -14.63
C SER A 175 -22.19 13.19 -13.96
N GLU A 176 -21.69 14.31 -14.50
CA GLU A 176 -20.51 15.00 -13.95
C GLU A 176 -20.71 15.40 -12.47
N ALA A 177 -21.92 15.84 -12.10
CA ALA A 177 -22.27 16.19 -10.73
C ALA A 177 -22.26 14.98 -9.79
N GLU A 178 -22.83 13.85 -10.23
CA GLU A 178 -22.83 12.60 -9.46
C GLU A 178 -21.42 12.03 -9.30
N TYR A 179 -20.58 12.14 -10.34
CA TYR A 179 -19.19 11.71 -10.28
C TYR A 179 -18.39 12.52 -9.26
N LYS A 180 -18.52 13.87 -9.27
CA LYS A 180 -17.91 14.75 -8.26
C LYS A 180 -18.42 14.42 -6.86
N PHE A 181 -19.72 14.17 -6.71
CA PHE A 181 -20.29 13.79 -5.42
C PHE A 181 -19.78 12.42 -4.93
N HIS A 182 -19.67 11.45 -5.82
CA HIS A 182 -19.13 10.14 -5.52
C HIS A 182 -17.67 10.21 -5.06
N GLN A 183 -16.87 11.16 -5.59
CA GLN A 183 -15.53 11.41 -5.06
C GLN A 183 -15.57 11.86 -3.58
N PHE A 184 -16.53 12.69 -3.16
CA PHE A 184 -16.68 13.05 -1.74
C PHE A 184 -17.03 11.83 -0.87
N ILE A 185 -17.91 10.95 -1.34
CA ILE A 185 -18.21 9.68 -0.67
C ILE A 185 -16.96 8.79 -0.58
N HIS A 186 -16.14 8.76 -1.64
CA HIS A 186 -14.90 7.99 -1.64
C HIS A 186 -13.92 8.47 -0.55
N HIS A 187 -13.70 9.79 -0.45
CA HIS A 187 -12.82 10.37 0.56
C HIS A 187 -13.38 10.22 1.98
N SER A 188 -14.69 10.43 2.17
CA SER A 188 -15.30 10.24 3.48
C SER A 188 -15.23 8.78 3.95
N SER A 189 -15.33 7.82 3.02
CA SER A 189 -15.16 6.39 3.31
C SER A 189 -13.76 6.05 3.80
N LEU A 190 -12.72 6.72 3.28
CA LEU A 190 -11.36 6.54 3.77
C LEU A 190 -11.17 7.16 5.17
N LEU A 191 -11.80 8.32 5.42
CA LEU A 191 -11.79 8.96 6.75
C LEU A 191 -12.53 8.13 7.80
N SER A 192 -13.59 7.41 7.42
CA SER A 192 -14.36 6.58 8.35
C SER A 192 -13.54 5.41 8.90
N LEU A 193 -12.53 4.92 8.17
CA LEU A 193 -11.55 3.97 8.68
C LEU A 193 -10.76 4.54 9.86
N GLY A 194 -10.44 5.84 9.84
CA GLY A 194 -9.84 6.53 10.98
C GLY A 194 -10.76 6.53 12.20
N GLY A 195 -12.06 6.73 11.98
CA GLY A 195 -13.10 6.59 13.01
C GLY A 195 -13.16 5.19 13.60
N LEU A 196 -13.20 4.16 12.74
CA LEU A 196 -13.16 2.74 13.10
C LEU A 196 -11.96 2.43 14.02
N ILE A 197 -10.75 2.78 13.58
CA ILE A 197 -9.52 2.57 14.33
C ILE A 197 -9.60 3.28 15.69
N THR A 198 -10.02 4.54 15.70
CA THR A 198 -10.11 5.37 16.91
C THR A 198 -11.05 4.75 17.96
N ILE A 199 -12.24 4.33 17.54
CA ILE A 199 -13.24 3.71 18.43
C ILE A 199 -12.70 2.42 19.05
N ILE A 200 -12.14 1.52 18.23
CA ILE A 200 -11.64 0.22 18.72
C ILE A 200 -10.42 0.40 19.64
N ILE A 201 -9.48 1.31 19.32
CA ILE A 201 -8.29 1.56 20.16
C ILE A 201 -8.69 2.10 21.54
N LEU A 202 -9.62 3.06 21.59
CA LEU A 202 -9.97 3.75 22.83
C LEU A 202 -10.89 2.94 23.75
N GLN A 203 -11.48 1.87 23.22
CA GLN A 203 -12.41 1.02 23.94
C GLN A 203 -11.70 0.13 24.98
N LYS A 204 -12.38 -0.21 26.08
CA LYS A 204 -11.84 -1.14 27.10
C LYS A 204 -11.85 -2.58 26.57
N ASP A 205 -10.89 -3.40 26.99
CA ASP A 205 -10.73 -4.79 26.50
C ASP A 205 -11.96 -5.65 26.77
N LYS A 206 -12.63 -5.44 27.91
CA LYS A 206 -13.90 -6.13 28.27
C LYS A 206 -15.01 -5.90 27.23
N ASN A 207 -15.02 -4.72 26.61
CA ASN A 207 -16.01 -4.36 25.60
C ASN A 207 -15.64 -4.86 24.19
N LEU A 208 -14.39 -5.31 23.99
CA LEU A 208 -13.92 -5.95 22.75
C LEU A 208 -14.21 -7.45 22.71
N SER A 209 -14.85 -8.00 23.75
CA SER A 209 -15.37 -9.37 23.74
C SER A 209 -16.28 -9.57 22.52
N LEU A 210 -16.14 -10.70 21.83
CA LEU A 210 -17.03 -11.07 20.72
C LEU A 210 -18.50 -11.15 21.16
N MET A 211 -18.75 -11.36 22.46
CA MET A 211 -20.10 -11.39 23.04
C MET A 211 -20.72 -10.00 23.22
N ASN A 212 -19.96 -8.92 23.06
CA ASN A 212 -20.51 -7.57 23.13
C ASN A 212 -21.11 -7.16 21.78
N LEU A 213 -22.25 -7.78 21.45
CA LEU A 213 -22.94 -7.60 20.17
C LEU A 213 -23.29 -6.13 19.90
N TYR A 214 -23.66 -5.36 20.94
CA TYR A 214 -24.01 -3.94 20.78
C TYR A 214 -22.83 -3.10 20.29
N PHE A 215 -21.63 -3.31 20.85
CA PHE A 215 -20.44 -2.60 20.40
C PHE A 215 -20.05 -3.00 18.97
N TRP A 216 -20.07 -4.30 18.67
CA TRP A 216 -19.74 -4.75 17.32
C TRP A 216 -20.78 -4.29 16.30
N ALA A 217 -22.06 -4.27 16.64
CA ALA A 217 -23.10 -3.70 15.78
C ALA A 217 -22.88 -2.20 15.53
N SER A 218 -22.53 -1.41 16.56
CA SER A 218 -22.29 0.03 16.42
C SER A 218 -21.06 0.35 15.56
N VAL A 219 -20.17 -0.60 15.35
CA VAL A 219 -18.96 -0.45 14.53
C VAL A 219 -19.13 -1.07 13.14
N LEU A 220 -19.68 -2.28 13.06
CA LEU A 220 -19.78 -3.05 11.81
C LEU A 220 -20.89 -2.54 10.89
N ILE A 221 -22.04 -2.09 11.42
CA ILE A 221 -23.14 -1.57 10.58
C ILE A 221 -22.70 -0.32 9.80
N PRO A 222 -22.11 0.72 10.44
CA PRO A 222 -21.63 1.89 9.69
C PRO A 222 -20.48 1.56 8.74
N THR A 223 -19.64 0.60 9.11
CA THR A 223 -18.54 0.11 8.25
C THR A 223 -19.10 -0.60 7.02
N PHE A 224 -20.14 -1.41 7.17
CA PHE A 224 -20.83 -2.06 6.05
C PHE A 224 -21.47 -1.03 5.11
N ILE A 225 -22.17 -0.03 5.66
CA ILE A 225 -22.74 1.08 4.89
C ILE A 225 -21.62 1.83 4.13
N THR A 226 -20.50 2.11 4.79
CA THR A 226 -19.32 2.73 4.15
C THR A 226 -18.84 1.90 2.95
N VAL A 227 -18.66 0.59 3.15
CA VAL A 227 -18.22 -0.33 2.10
C VAL A 227 -19.20 -0.31 0.94
N TRP A 228 -20.51 -0.33 1.24
CA TRP A 228 -21.57 -0.30 0.25
C TRP A 228 -21.54 0.97 -0.60
N LEU A 229 -21.52 2.13 0.06
CA LEU A 229 -21.52 3.44 -0.59
C LEU A 229 -20.28 3.69 -1.45
N ASN A 230 -19.12 3.19 -1.01
CA ASN A 230 -17.88 3.31 -1.78
C ASN A 230 -17.93 2.44 -3.05
N GLY A 231 -18.50 1.24 -2.95
CA GLY A 231 -18.72 0.36 -4.11
C GLY A 231 -17.45 -0.22 -4.75
N LYS A 232 -16.26 0.02 -4.18
CA LYS A 232 -14.98 -0.52 -4.69
C LYS A 232 -14.43 -1.63 -3.79
N ARG A 233 -13.76 -2.60 -4.38
CA ARG A 233 -13.11 -3.70 -3.63
C ARG A 233 -11.99 -3.25 -2.68
N ASN A 234 -11.33 -2.12 -2.96
CA ASN A 234 -10.20 -1.66 -2.16
C ASN A 234 -10.59 -1.22 -0.74
N ILE A 235 -11.78 -0.64 -0.54
CA ILE A 235 -12.22 -0.23 0.79
C ILE A 235 -12.41 -1.43 1.72
N ILE A 236 -12.81 -2.59 1.20
CA ILE A 236 -12.95 -3.83 1.98
C ILE A 236 -11.58 -4.31 2.45
N ALA A 237 -10.58 -4.31 1.55
CA ALA A 237 -9.21 -4.64 1.93
C ALA A 237 -8.68 -3.68 3.02
N PHE A 238 -8.98 -2.38 2.92
CA PHE A 238 -8.60 -1.42 3.94
C PHE A 238 -9.32 -1.62 5.28
N VAL A 239 -10.62 -1.95 5.28
CA VAL A 239 -11.37 -2.30 6.50
C VAL A 239 -10.74 -3.52 7.17
N ILE A 240 -10.48 -4.59 6.40
CA ILE A 240 -9.85 -5.82 6.89
C ILE A 240 -8.49 -5.48 7.51
N PHE A 241 -7.65 -4.75 6.79
CA PHE A 241 -6.33 -4.33 7.28
C PHE A 241 -6.43 -3.49 8.56
N ALA A 242 -7.32 -2.50 8.59
CA ALA A 242 -7.54 -1.64 9.76
C ALA A 242 -8.00 -2.44 10.98
N LEU A 243 -8.93 -3.40 10.81
CA LEU A 243 -9.39 -4.28 11.89
C LEU A 243 -8.24 -5.14 12.42
N ILE A 244 -7.47 -5.78 11.55
CA ILE A 244 -6.34 -6.64 11.94
C ILE A 244 -5.30 -5.82 12.69
N LEU A 245 -4.86 -4.69 12.12
CA LEU A 245 -3.87 -3.82 12.73
C LEU A 245 -4.34 -3.39 14.12
N THR A 246 -5.60 -2.98 14.24
CA THR A 246 -6.13 -2.48 15.50
C THR A 246 -6.27 -3.58 16.55
N LEU A 247 -6.74 -4.78 16.17
CA LEU A 247 -6.84 -5.92 17.07
C LEU A 247 -5.46 -6.46 17.50
N LEU A 248 -4.48 -6.44 16.61
CA LEU A 248 -3.09 -6.76 16.91
C LEU A 248 -2.50 -5.77 17.93
N LEU A 249 -2.71 -4.48 17.70
CA LEU A 249 -2.28 -3.41 18.61
C LEU A 249 -2.91 -3.54 19.99
N LYS A 250 -4.17 -3.96 20.06
CA LYS A 250 -4.91 -4.20 21.30
C LYS A 250 -4.58 -5.52 22.00
N LYS A 251 -3.95 -6.48 21.32
CA LYS A 251 -3.84 -7.88 21.76
C LYS A 251 -5.17 -8.47 22.27
N ALA A 252 -6.29 -8.08 21.65
CA ALA A 252 -7.62 -8.55 22.07
C ALA A 252 -7.77 -10.09 21.97
N PHE A 253 -6.94 -10.74 21.14
CA PHE A 253 -6.93 -12.18 20.93
C PHE A 253 -5.51 -12.75 20.98
N SER A 254 -5.41 -14.07 21.20
CA SER A 254 -4.14 -14.79 21.07
C SER A 254 -3.66 -14.75 19.62
N ARG A 255 -2.33 -14.77 19.42
CA ARG A 255 -1.70 -14.59 18.09
C ARG A 255 -2.20 -15.59 17.05
N VAL A 256 -2.44 -16.83 17.47
CA VAL A 256 -2.99 -17.90 16.62
C VAL A 256 -4.43 -17.59 16.19
N LYS A 257 -5.27 -17.10 17.11
CA LYS A 257 -6.66 -16.73 16.79
C LYS A 257 -6.72 -15.57 15.82
N ILE A 258 -5.82 -14.59 15.93
CA ILE A 258 -5.72 -13.48 14.97
C ILE A 258 -5.31 -13.99 13.59
N LEU A 259 -4.35 -14.94 13.53
CA LEU A 259 -3.94 -15.53 12.26
C LEU A 259 -5.08 -16.30 11.59
N VAL A 260 -5.83 -17.11 12.35
CA VAL A 260 -7.00 -17.84 11.82
C VAL A 260 -8.08 -16.87 11.36
N PHE A 261 -8.38 -15.83 12.16
CA PHE A 261 -9.32 -14.79 11.80
C PHE A 261 -8.89 -14.04 10.52
N PHE A 262 -7.59 -13.74 10.39
CA PHE A 262 -7.02 -13.12 9.20
C PHE A 262 -7.17 -14.00 7.96
N LEU A 263 -6.80 -15.28 8.06
CA LEU A 263 -6.95 -16.23 6.96
C LEU A 263 -8.42 -16.35 6.53
N GLY A 264 -9.35 -16.37 7.49
CA GLY A 264 -10.78 -16.33 7.22
C GLY A 264 -11.22 -15.06 6.48
N LEU A 265 -10.82 -13.87 6.96
CA LEU A 265 -11.13 -12.61 6.29
C LEU A 265 -10.52 -12.51 4.89
N LEU A 266 -9.30 -12.99 4.71
CA LEU A 266 -8.62 -13.00 3.43
C LEU A 266 -9.32 -13.94 2.45
N LEU A 267 -9.73 -15.12 2.89
CA LEU A 267 -10.52 -16.05 2.08
C LEU A 267 -11.85 -15.40 1.64
N THR A 268 -12.58 -14.78 2.59
CA THR A 268 -13.81 -14.05 2.28
C THR A 268 -13.57 -12.91 1.29
N PHE A 269 -12.47 -12.17 1.45
CA PHE A 269 -12.10 -11.10 0.51
C PHE A 269 -11.79 -11.64 -0.89
N VAL A 270 -11.09 -12.76 -1.01
CA VAL A 270 -10.80 -13.39 -2.30
C VAL A 270 -12.10 -13.81 -2.99
N ILE A 271 -13.01 -14.48 -2.25
CA ILE A 271 -14.32 -14.89 -2.78
C ILE A 271 -15.14 -13.67 -3.22
N PHE A 272 -15.18 -12.62 -2.39
CA PHE A 272 -15.86 -11.37 -2.71
C PHE A 272 -15.26 -10.70 -3.95
N SER A 273 -13.93 -10.57 -4.01
CA SER A 273 -13.23 -9.90 -5.11
C SER A 273 -13.46 -10.64 -6.43
N TYR A 274 -13.49 -11.98 -6.40
CA TYR A 274 -13.82 -12.79 -7.55
C TYR A 274 -15.25 -12.48 -8.04
N SER A 275 -16.25 -12.58 -7.15
CA SER A 275 -17.65 -12.29 -7.47
C SER A 275 -17.86 -10.87 -7.98
N TYR A 276 -17.19 -9.88 -7.38
CA TYR A 276 -17.23 -8.48 -7.80
C TYR A 276 -16.71 -8.29 -9.22
N GLN A 277 -15.56 -8.90 -9.55
CA GLN A 277 -14.97 -8.76 -10.89
C GLN A 277 -15.83 -9.43 -11.96
N THR A 278 -16.34 -10.63 -11.71
CA THR A 278 -17.11 -11.41 -12.70
C THR A 278 -18.52 -10.88 -12.92
N SER A 279 -19.14 -10.29 -11.89
CA SER A 279 -20.56 -9.91 -11.93
C SER A 279 -20.79 -8.43 -12.21
N LEU A 280 -19.90 -7.53 -11.77
CA LEU A 280 -20.14 -6.08 -11.79
C LEU A 280 -19.23 -5.30 -12.73
N VAL A 281 -17.96 -5.70 -12.86
CA VAL A 281 -16.97 -4.88 -13.58
C VAL A 281 -16.80 -5.36 -15.02
N ARG A 282 -16.77 -6.66 -15.27
CA ARG A 282 -16.53 -7.24 -16.59
C ARG A 282 -17.24 -8.60 -16.68
N SER A 283 -17.90 -8.90 -17.80
CA SER A 283 -18.41 -10.25 -18.09
C SER A 283 -17.24 -11.18 -18.45
N ILE A 284 -16.44 -11.54 -17.45
CA ILE A 284 -15.15 -12.22 -17.63
C ILE A 284 -15.38 -13.72 -17.75
N ALA A 285 -14.89 -14.34 -18.82
CA ALA A 285 -14.76 -15.80 -18.89
C ALA A 285 -13.71 -16.28 -17.87
N THR A 286 -13.93 -17.38 -17.17
CA THR A 286 -13.02 -17.93 -16.14
C THR A 286 -11.54 -17.97 -16.53
N LYS A 287 -11.22 -18.21 -17.81
CA LYS A 287 -9.84 -18.20 -18.36
C LYS A 287 -9.11 -16.84 -18.25
N GLN A 288 -9.83 -15.73 -18.16
CA GLN A 288 -9.28 -14.36 -18.10
C GLN A 288 -9.09 -13.85 -16.67
N VAL A 289 -9.68 -14.52 -15.66
CA VAL A 289 -9.58 -14.10 -14.25
C VAL A 289 -8.14 -14.11 -13.77
N TYR A 290 -7.34 -15.08 -14.21
CA TYR A 290 -5.93 -15.17 -13.89
C TYR A 290 -5.14 -13.96 -14.44
N GLU A 291 -5.29 -13.64 -15.73
CA GLU A 291 -4.59 -12.51 -16.35
C GLU A 291 -4.97 -11.18 -15.68
N ILE A 292 -6.25 -10.99 -15.37
CA ILE A 292 -6.76 -9.78 -14.70
C ILE A 292 -6.25 -9.68 -13.26
N SER A 293 -6.27 -10.79 -12.52
CA SER A 293 -5.76 -10.82 -11.14
C SER A 293 -4.26 -10.54 -11.11
N ARG A 294 -3.50 -11.12 -12.04
CA ARG A 294 -2.06 -10.85 -12.16
C ARG A 294 -1.80 -9.40 -12.54
N PHE A 295 -2.56 -8.86 -13.47
CA PHE A 295 -2.48 -7.46 -13.88
C PHE A 295 -2.77 -6.47 -12.73
N ASP A 296 -3.82 -6.74 -11.94
CA ASP A 296 -4.26 -5.85 -10.87
C ASP A 296 -3.36 -5.94 -9.62
N TYR A 297 -2.95 -7.16 -9.26
CA TYR A 297 -2.27 -7.42 -7.98
C TYR A 297 -0.76 -7.58 -8.11
N ALA A 298 -0.22 -8.17 -9.18
CA ALA A 298 1.23 -8.29 -9.31
C ALA A 298 1.87 -6.96 -9.70
N ARG A 299 3.19 -6.86 -9.51
CA ARG A 299 3.99 -5.71 -9.96
C ARG A 299 5.11 -6.12 -10.92
N ASP A 300 5.11 -7.38 -11.37
CA ASP A 300 6.10 -7.95 -12.28
C ASP A 300 6.01 -7.33 -13.67
N ALA A 301 4.82 -7.22 -14.25
CA ALA A 301 4.63 -6.67 -15.60
C ALA A 301 5.12 -5.21 -15.72
N VAL A 302 4.84 -4.39 -14.71
CA VAL A 302 5.27 -2.98 -14.65
C VAL A 302 6.79 -2.87 -14.51
N LEU A 303 7.40 -3.70 -13.67
CA LEU A 303 8.85 -3.72 -13.50
C LEU A 303 9.55 -4.21 -14.78
N LYS A 304 9.07 -5.29 -15.40
CA LYS A 304 9.57 -5.80 -16.68
C LYS A 304 9.45 -4.76 -17.78
N THR A 305 8.34 -4.03 -17.86
CA THR A 305 8.16 -2.93 -18.83
C THR A 305 9.22 -1.83 -18.66
N SER A 306 9.55 -1.49 -17.41
CA SER A 306 10.59 -0.51 -17.11
C SER A 306 11.98 -1.00 -17.49
N ILE A 307 12.30 -2.26 -17.16
CA ILE A 307 13.56 -2.91 -17.55
C ILE A 307 13.68 -2.95 -19.08
N TYR A 308 12.62 -3.35 -19.77
CA TYR A 308 12.61 -3.40 -21.23
C TYR A 308 12.85 -2.02 -21.85
N SER A 309 12.28 -0.95 -21.29
CA SER A 309 12.55 0.42 -21.76
C SER A 309 14.01 0.86 -21.59
N GLU A 310 14.70 0.35 -20.57
CA GLU A 310 16.13 0.63 -20.38
C GLU A 310 17.02 -0.23 -21.28
N LEU A 311 16.60 -1.45 -21.59
CA LEU A 311 17.32 -2.35 -22.51
C LEU A 311 17.11 -1.95 -23.98
N ASN A 312 15.94 -1.41 -24.32
CA ASN A 312 15.55 -1.06 -25.68
C ASN A 312 15.04 0.40 -25.77
N PRO A 313 15.90 1.40 -25.48
CA PRO A 313 15.49 2.81 -25.43
C PRO A 313 14.94 3.33 -26.76
N ASP A 314 15.39 2.77 -27.88
CA ASP A 314 14.93 3.15 -29.23
C ASP A 314 13.52 2.63 -29.55
N LYS A 315 13.06 1.59 -28.85
CA LYS A 315 11.75 0.96 -29.08
C LYS A 315 10.70 1.43 -28.09
N LEU A 316 11.11 1.64 -26.84
CA LEU A 316 10.21 1.95 -25.75
C LEU A 316 10.86 2.93 -24.79
N LYS A 317 10.23 4.09 -24.60
CA LYS A 317 10.67 5.09 -23.63
C LYS A 317 9.48 5.50 -22.76
N ILE A 318 9.57 5.23 -21.45
CA ILE A 318 8.46 5.51 -20.51
C ILE A 318 8.37 7.02 -20.21
N LEU A 319 9.51 7.64 -19.92
CA LEU A 319 9.62 9.05 -19.56
C LEU A 319 10.32 9.81 -20.68
N ASP A 320 9.87 11.02 -21.00
CA ASP A 320 10.49 11.87 -22.01
C ASP A 320 11.92 12.25 -21.59
N HIS A 321 12.12 12.49 -20.29
CA HIS A 321 13.41 12.83 -19.70
C HIS A 321 13.62 12.15 -18.33
N ARG A 322 14.88 12.01 -17.94
CA ARG A 322 15.26 11.51 -16.60
C ARG A 322 14.75 12.48 -15.52
N LEU A 323 14.44 11.95 -14.34
CA LEU A 323 13.90 12.69 -13.20
C LEU A 323 12.51 13.33 -13.38
N GLN A 324 11.82 13.10 -14.50
CA GLN A 324 10.54 13.75 -14.82
C GLN A 324 9.48 13.54 -13.73
N THR A 325 9.21 12.29 -13.33
CA THR A 325 8.16 12.04 -12.33
C THR A 325 8.62 12.35 -10.91
N VAL A 326 9.93 12.29 -10.63
CA VAL A 326 10.50 12.77 -9.36
C VAL A 326 10.31 14.28 -9.22
N TYR A 327 10.57 15.04 -10.28
CA TYR A 327 10.33 16.48 -10.33
C TYR A 327 8.84 16.79 -10.18
N HIS A 328 7.97 16.05 -10.87
CA HIS A 328 6.53 16.20 -10.71
C HIS A 328 6.08 15.93 -9.28
N ALA A 329 6.53 14.84 -8.67
CA ALA A 329 6.20 14.42 -7.31
C ALA A 329 6.65 15.45 -6.27
N LEU A 330 7.91 15.89 -6.32
CA LEU A 330 8.51 16.69 -5.26
C LEU A 330 8.29 18.20 -5.40
N ILE A 331 8.23 18.72 -6.63
CA ILE A 331 8.14 20.16 -6.89
C ILE A 331 6.74 20.53 -7.36
N LEU A 332 6.23 19.86 -8.40
CA LEU A 332 4.94 20.24 -8.93
C LEU A 332 3.85 19.91 -7.90
N TYR A 333 3.69 18.69 -7.42
CA TYR A 333 2.57 18.36 -6.51
C TYR A 333 2.58 19.12 -5.18
N THR A 334 3.74 19.57 -4.69
CA THR A 334 3.85 20.30 -3.41
C THR A 334 3.49 21.78 -3.51
N ILE A 335 3.70 22.42 -4.66
CA ILE A 335 3.38 23.84 -4.85
C ILE A 335 1.91 24.00 -5.27
N PRO A 336 1.04 24.65 -4.48
CA PRO A 336 -0.35 24.91 -4.85
C PRO A 336 -0.45 25.75 -6.13
N ARG A 337 -1.46 25.49 -6.97
CA ARG A 337 -1.72 26.31 -8.18
C ARG A 337 -2.02 27.78 -7.87
N SER A 338 -2.46 28.10 -6.65
CA SER A 338 -2.63 29.48 -6.21
C SER A 338 -1.31 30.26 -6.14
N LEU A 339 -0.17 29.57 -5.97
CA LEU A 339 1.16 30.18 -5.95
C LEU A 339 1.87 30.13 -7.32
N TRP A 340 1.37 29.31 -8.26
CA TRP A 340 1.90 29.20 -9.62
C TRP A 340 0.74 28.95 -10.60
N LEU A 341 0.24 30.04 -11.19
CA LEU A 341 -0.94 30.03 -12.08
C LEU A 341 -0.66 29.23 -13.37
N ASP A 342 0.49 29.46 -14.01
CA ASP A 342 0.91 28.78 -15.26
C ASP A 342 1.58 27.41 -15.02
N LYS A 343 1.29 26.78 -13.88
CA LYS A 343 1.92 25.51 -13.50
C LYS A 343 1.55 24.41 -14.50
N PRO A 344 2.54 23.73 -15.11
CA PRO A 344 2.29 22.59 -15.99
C PRO A 344 1.43 21.53 -15.31
N ILE A 345 0.58 20.83 -16.05
CA ILE A 345 -0.19 19.70 -15.53
C ILE A 345 0.78 18.55 -15.26
N PRO A 346 1.07 18.19 -13.99
CA PRO A 346 1.93 17.06 -13.71
C PRO A 346 1.16 15.76 -13.96
N TYR A 347 1.78 14.85 -14.70
CA TYR A 347 1.35 13.46 -14.79
C TYR A 347 2.19 12.60 -13.85
N ASP A 348 1.53 11.71 -13.12
CA ASP A 348 2.20 10.71 -12.28
C ASP A 348 2.75 9.55 -13.15
N TYR A 349 3.68 8.78 -12.61
CA TYR A 349 4.34 7.68 -13.30
C TYR A 349 3.37 6.66 -13.89
N GLN A 350 2.27 6.38 -13.20
CA GLN A 350 1.21 5.50 -13.70
C GLN A 350 0.64 5.96 -15.05
N VAL A 351 0.57 7.27 -15.31
CA VAL A 351 0.02 7.80 -16.56
C VAL A 351 0.99 7.52 -17.69
N TYR A 352 2.28 7.81 -17.47
CA TYR A 352 3.34 7.57 -18.46
C TYR A 352 3.46 6.10 -18.84
N ILE A 353 3.56 5.21 -17.85
CA ILE A 353 3.69 3.78 -18.15
C ILE A 353 2.44 3.22 -18.84
N THR A 354 1.25 3.75 -18.52
CA THR A 354 0.02 3.36 -19.21
C THR A 354 -0.01 3.86 -20.64
N ALA A 355 0.28 5.15 -20.85
CA ALA A 355 0.34 5.77 -22.15
C ALA A 355 1.25 4.98 -23.10
N VAL A 356 2.45 4.64 -22.60
CA VAL A 356 3.46 3.91 -23.34
C VAL A 356 3.07 2.45 -23.53
N SER A 357 2.37 1.82 -22.58
CA SER A 357 1.84 0.46 -22.76
C SER A 357 0.80 0.40 -23.88
N PHE A 358 -0.06 1.42 -23.98
CA PHE A 358 -1.14 1.54 -24.97
C PHE A 358 -0.76 2.23 -26.28
N LYS A 359 0.45 2.77 -26.40
CA LYS A 359 0.89 3.62 -27.53
C LYS A 359 -0.02 4.85 -27.74
N ILE A 360 -0.48 5.45 -26.65
CA ILE A 360 -1.31 6.67 -26.65
C ILE A 360 -0.56 7.82 -25.97
N SER A 361 -1.08 9.03 -26.11
CA SER A 361 -0.57 10.19 -25.38
C SER A 361 -0.89 10.09 -23.88
N PRO A 362 -0.03 10.58 -22.96
CA PRO A 362 -0.37 10.73 -21.55
C PRO A 362 -1.66 11.49 -21.27
N LYS A 363 -2.08 12.36 -22.20
CA LYS A 363 -3.34 13.13 -22.11
C LYS A 363 -4.59 12.27 -22.29
N ASP A 364 -4.48 11.17 -23.03
CA ASP A 364 -5.61 10.33 -23.42
C ASP A 364 -5.80 9.14 -22.45
N VAL A 365 -4.99 9.08 -21.39
CA VAL A 365 -5.03 8.02 -20.39
C VAL A 365 -6.22 8.21 -19.47
N ILE A 366 -7.23 7.35 -19.62
CA ILE A 366 -8.46 7.38 -18.81
C ILE A 366 -8.31 6.58 -17.50
N PHE A 367 -7.41 5.58 -17.47
CA PHE A 367 -7.10 4.78 -16.29
C PHE A 367 -5.61 4.48 -16.22
N GLY A 368 -5.05 4.28 -15.02
CA GLY A 368 -3.62 4.07 -14.81
C GLY A 368 -3.26 2.63 -14.41
N LEU A 369 -2.27 2.05 -15.09
CA LEU A 369 -1.44 0.96 -14.58
C LEU A 369 -0.80 1.38 -13.27
N THR A 370 -1.02 0.59 -12.24
CA THR A 370 -0.47 0.91 -10.92
C THR A 370 1.06 0.79 -10.94
N GLY A 371 1.74 1.92 -10.76
CA GLY A 371 3.19 1.99 -10.70
C GLY A 371 3.79 1.36 -9.43
N THR A 372 5.11 1.31 -9.35
CA THR A 372 5.87 0.99 -8.13
C THR A 372 7.14 1.82 -8.12
N TRP A 373 7.60 2.25 -6.95
CA TRP A 373 8.86 2.98 -6.83
C TRP A 373 10.06 2.21 -7.42
N LEU A 374 10.06 0.87 -7.39
CA LEU A 374 11.14 0.08 -7.97
C LEU A 374 11.24 0.23 -9.51
N ALA A 375 10.10 0.37 -10.18
CA ALA A 375 9.99 0.59 -11.62
C ALA A 375 10.22 2.07 -11.99
N GLU A 376 9.62 2.96 -11.19
CA GLU A 376 9.74 4.40 -11.37
C GLU A 376 11.17 4.90 -11.16
N SER A 377 11.87 4.41 -10.13
CA SER A 377 13.27 4.75 -9.89
C SER A 377 14.17 4.30 -11.06
N LEU A 378 13.97 3.10 -11.59
CA LEU A 378 14.66 2.63 -12.80
C LEU A 378 14.40 3.56 -13.99
N SER A 379 13.16 3.99 -14.20
CA SER A 379 12.81 4.90 -15.31
C SER A 379 13.40 6.31 -15.12
N ASN A 380 13.45 6.81 -13.89
CA ASN A 380 13.96 8.17 -13.59
C ASN A 380 15.47 8.26 -13.57
N PHE A 381 16.17 7.24 -13.10
CA PHE A 381 17.62 7.26 -12.86
C PHE A 381 18.40 6.24 -13.72
N GLY A 382 17.73 5.53 -14.65
CA GLY A 382 18.33 4.45 -15.42
C GLY A 382 18.77 3.28 -14.54
N TRP A 383 19.82 2.55 -14.94
CA TRP A 383 20.35 1.42 -14.17
C TRP A 383 20.79 1.76 -12.75
N VAL A 384 21.22 3.01 -12.48
CA VAL A 384 21.50 3.49 -11.12
C VAL A 384 20.22 3.48 -10.27
N GLY A 385 19.08 3.72 -10.90
CA GLY A 385 17.74 3.60 -10.34
C GLY A 385 17.42 2.22 -9.76
N ALA A 386 17.95 1.15 -10.35
CA ALA A 386 17.79 -0.21 -9.82
C ALA A 386 18.41 -0.35 -8.42
N PHE A 387 19.40 0.47 -8.07
CA PHE A 387 19.95 0.53 -6.71
C PHE A 387 19.26 1.59 -5.85
N ILE A 388 18.96 2.77 -6.40
CA ILE A 388 18.29 3.86 -5.69
C ILE A 388 16.92 3.41 -5.16
N GLY A 389 16.14 2.66 -5.95
CA GLY A 389 14.82 2.18 -5.58
C GLY A 389 14.81 1.42 -4.25
N PRO A 390 15.45 0.24 -4.18
CA PRO A 390 15.53 -0.55 -2.95
C PRO A 390 16.25 0.18 -1.81
N MET A 391 17.30 0.95 -2.12
CA MET A 391 18.04 1.70 -1.10
C MET A 391 17.17 2.76 -0.42
N THR A 392 16.33 3.48 -1.18
CA THR A 392 15.42 4.49 -0.63
C THR A 392 14.45 3.87 0.36
N ILE A 393 13.85 2.73 -0.01
CA ILE A 393 12.94 2.00 0.88
C ILE A 393 13.67 1.50 2.12
N ALA A 394 14.90 0.99 1.96
CA ALA A 394 15.73 0.54 3.07
C ALA A 394 16.04 1.71 4.03
N LEU A 395 16.44 2.87 3.52
CA LEU A 395 16.74 4.04 4.35
C LEU A 395 15.51 4.53 5.13
N ILE A 396 14.33 4.56 4.51
CA ILE A 396 13.07 4.90 5.20
C ILE A 396 12.82 3.92 6.35
N CYS A 397 12.89 2.61 6.09
CA CYS A 397 12.77 1.58 7.13
C CYS A 397 13.75 1.83 8.27
N ARG A 398 15.03 2.01 7.94
CA ARG A 398 16.11 2.16 8.92
C ARG A 398 15.94 3.41 9.79
N PHE A 399 15.60 4.55 9.20
CA PHE A 399 15.42 5.78 9.97
C PHE A 399 14.17 5.73 10.84
N GLY A 400 13.07 5.19 10.32
CA GLY A 400 11.84 5.02 11.10
C GLY A 400 12.01 4.06 12.27
N ASP A 401 12.65 2.92 12.04
CA ASP A 401 12.94 1.90 13.04
C ASP A 401 14.03 2.32 14.05
N SER A 402 14.83 3.33 13.71
CA SER A 402 15.79 3.95 14.64
C SER A 402 15.13 4.84 15.69
N THR A 403 13.81 4.97 15.66
CA THR A 403 13.05 5.70 16.68
C THR A 403 12.53 4.75 17.77
N ARG A 404 12.14 5.33 18.91
CA ARG A 404 11.47 4.57 20.01
C ARG A 404 9.95 4.69 19.95
N ASN A 405 9.42 5.42 18.96
CA ASN A 405 8.01 5.71 18.82
C ASN A 405 7.33 4.62 17.98
N ASN A 406 6.48 3.81 18.61
CA ASN A 406 5.79 2.70 17.94
C ASN A 406 4.87 3.15 16.81
N PHE A 407 4.26 4.34 16.94
CA PHE A 407 3.43 4.90 15.87
C PHE A 407 4.29 5.21 14.65
N LEU A 408 5.46 5.81 14.85
CA LEU A 408 6.37 6.12 13.76
C LEU A 408 6.90 4.85 13.08
N ILE A 409 7.18 3.78 13.83
CA ILE A 409 7.56 2.48 13.28
C ILE A 409 6.44 1.91 12.38
N ILE A 410 5.19 1.90 12.85
CA ILE A 410 4.05 1.41 12.06
C ILE A 410 3.82 2.27 10.83
N PHE A 411 3.91 3.60 10.98
CA PHE A 411 3.76 4.54 9.88
C PHE A 411 4.90 4.38 8.85
N THR A 412 6.11 4.05 9.30
CA THR A 412 7.25 3.71 8.43
C THR A 412 6.98 2.44 7.63
N SER A 413 6.43 1.40 8.26
CA SER A 413 6.01 0.18 7.57
C SER A 413 4.95 0.46 6.52
N PHE A 414 3.93 1.25 6.86
CA PHE A 414 2.90 1.69 5.91
C PHE A 414 3.53 2.43 4.73
N LEU A 415 4.35 3.45 4.99
CA LEU A 415 5.01 4.26 3.97
C LEU A 415 5.90 3.42 3.03
N SER A 416 6.65 2.47 3.60
CA SER A 416 7.58 1.63 2.84
C SER A 416 6.84 0.62 1.96
N ILE A 417 5.74 0.05 2.44
CA ILE A 417 4.85 -0.80 1.63
C ILE A 417 4.17 0.03 0.54
N TYR A 418 3.75 1.24 0.87
CA TYR A 418 3.09 2.13 -0.07
C TYR A 418 4.04 2.49 -1.24
N LEU A 419 5.30 2.83 -0.96
CA LEU A 419 6.34 3.00 -2.00
C LEU A 419 6.62 1.72 -2.79
N LEU A 420 6.64 0.56 -2.14
CA LEU A 420 6.86 -0.70 -2.83
C LEU A 420 5.74 -1.01 -3.83
N LEU A 421 4.49 -0.64 -3.51
CA LEU A 421 3.31 -1.04 -4.28
C LEU A 421 2.76 0.04 -5.22
N LEU A 422 3.19 1.30 -5.04
CA LEU A 422 2.69 2.49 -5.75
C LEU A 422 3.85 3.41 -6.19
N SER A 423 3.54 4.38 -7.06
CA SER A 423 4.45 5.44 -7.49
C SER A 423 4.74 6.45 -6.38
N LEU A 424 5.83 7.21 -6.56
CA LEU A 424 6.28 8.26 -5.66
C LEU A 424 5.20 9.34 -5.49
N GLY A 425 4.48 9.72 -6.57
CA GLY A 425 3.47 10.78 -6.56
C GLY A 425 2.40 10.59 -5.48
N TYR A 426 1.89 9.36 -5.32
CA TYR A 426 0.93 9.03 -4.26
C TYR A 426 1.51 9.08 -2.85
N THR A 427 2.83 8.90 -2.74
CA THR A 427 3.50 8.70 -1.45
C THR A 427 4.00 10.01 -0.83
N VAL A 428 4.19 11.07 -1.63
CA VAL A 428 4.76 12.36 -1.17
C VAL A 428 4.05 12.95 0.05
N PRO A 429 2.70 13.03 0.13
CA PRO A 429 2.05 13.61 1.31
C PRO A 429 2.37 12.84 2.59
N PHE A 430 2.40 11.50 2.53
CA PHE A 430 2.75 10.66 3.67
C PHE A 430 4.23 10.77 4.03
N LEU A 431 5.11 10.91 3.03
CA LEU A 431 6.53 11.13 3.23
C LEU A 431 6.81 12.44 3.97
N ILE A 432 6.11 13.53 3.62
CA ILE A 432 6.23 14.83 4.32
C ILE A 432 5.80 14.71 5.78
N ILE A 433 4.64 14.10 6.04
CA ILE A 433 4.15 13.85 7.41
C ILE A 433 5.18 13.02 8.19
N TRP A 434 5.72 11.98 7.56
CA TRP A 434 6.72 11.10 8.17
C TRP A 434 8.00 11.86 8.51
N LEU A 435 8.50 12.71 7.62
CA LEU A 435 9.68 13.56 7.86
C LEU A 435 9.46 14.54 9.03
N ILE A 436 8.27 15.15 9.14
CA ILE A 436 7.92 16.04 10.26
C ILE A 436 7.94 15.26 11.58
N LEU A 437 7.34 14.07 11.61
CA LEU A 437 7.32 13.22 12.81
C LEU A 437 8.73 12.73 13.19
N LEU A 438 9.52 12.31 12.21
CA LEU A 438 10.89 11.84 12.40
C LEU A 438 11.80 12.95 12.95
N THR A 439 11.75 14.14 12.34
CA THR A 439 12.54 15.30 12.78
C THR A 439 12.15 15.72 14.20
N ARG A 440 10.85 15.76 14.51
CA ARG A 440 10.36 16.04 15.87
C ARG A 440 10.90 15.06 16.91
N GLU A 441 10.89 13.76 16.62
CA GLU A 441 11.43 12.73 17.51
C GLU A 441 12.93 12.91 17.72
N TYR A 442 13.67 13.20 16.64
CA TYR A 442 15.10 13.46 16.70
C TYR A 442 15.44 14.67 17.58
N TYR A 443 14.72 15.79 17.41
CA TYR A 443 14.88 16.99 18.25
C TYR A 443 14.52 16.74 19.71
N THR A 444 13.43 16.00 19.96
CA THR A 444 12.99 15.66 21.33
C THR A 444 14.04 14.83 22.05
N LYS A 445 14.65 13.85 21.37
CA LYS A 445 15.74 13.03 21.92
C LYS A 445 16.99 13.86 22.22
N LYS A 446 17.38 14.75 21.29
CA LYS A 446 18.51 15.67 21.48
C LYS A 446 18.26 16.56 22.71
N TYR A 447 17.10 17.18 22.81
CA TYR A 447 16.73 18.05 23.94
C TYR A 447 16.75 17.32 25.30
N LYS A 448 16.22 16.09 25.38
CA LYS A 448 16.28 15.27 26.61
C LYS A 448 17.73 14.95 27.03
N LYS A 449 18.62 14.69 26.07
CA LYS A 449 20.05 14.48 26.32
C LYS A 449 20.71 15.74 26.89
N TYR A 450 20.39 16.93 26.37
CA TYR A 450 20.92 18.20 26.86
C TYR A 450 20.46 18.55 28.28
N LYS A 451 19.22 18.19 28.66
CA LYS A 451 18.69 18.42 30.02
C LYS A 451 19.10 17.36 31.05
N GLY A 452 20.07 16.49 30.75
CA GLY A 452 20.56 15.47 31.68
C GLY A 452 19.52 14.40 32.08
N HIS A 453 18.39 14.30 31.37
CA HIS A 453 17.41 13.26 31.64
C HIS A 453 17.94 11.93 31.09
N LYS A 454 18.00 10.89 31.92
CA LYS A 454 18.34 9.52 31.45
C LYS A 454 17.34 9.11 30.36
N ILE A 455 17.86 8.77 29.18
CA ILE A 455 17.09 8.40 27.97
C ILE A 455 16.73 6.93 27.97
#